data_AF-A0AAN6PZN6-F1
#
_entry.id   AF-A0AAN6PZN6-F1
#
_cell.length_a   1.000
_cell.length_b   1.000
_cell.length_c   1.000
_cell.angle_alpha   90.00
_cell.angle_beta   90.00
_cell.angle_gamma   90.00
#
_symmetry.space_group_name_H-M   'P 1'
#
loop_
_entity.id
_entity.type
_entity.pdbx_description
1 polymer ?
#
loop_
_entity_poly.entity_id
_entity_poly.type
_entity_poly.pdbx_seq_one_letter_code
_entity_poly.pdbx_strand_id
1 'polypeptide(L)'
;MIESQESVQGSHMMHPVVHRWASHIQNGAGKREILRLAVIVVGSSVPSSTSKDYWVVQRRLLPHAERCLWWIGEMYKAGRAFDDTRAIDAMQMLGLLYVDQGRLTEAESMY
;
A
#
# COMPACT_ATOMS: atom_id res chain seq x y z
N MET A 1 -5.02 -6.86 -31.66
CA MET A 1 -3.96 -7.83 -31.35
C MET A 1 -3.10 -7.19 -30.26
N ILE A 2 -3.27 -7.59 -28.99
CA ILE A 2 -2.47 -7.08 -27.88
C ILE A 2 -1.47 -8.18 -27.56
N GLU A 3 -0.22 -7.95 -27.94
CA GLU A 3 0.89 -8.85 -27.59
C GLU A 3 1.07 -8.86 -26.08
N SER A 4 0.77 -10.02 -25.48
CA SER A 4 1.11 -10.31 -24.08
C SER A 4 2.63 -10.51 -24.02
N GLN A 5 3.33 -9.54 -23.44
CA GLN A 5 4.75 -9.65 -23.10
C GLN A 5 4.96 -10.95 -22.30
N GLU A 6 5.84 -11.83 -22.79
CA GLU A 6 6.16 -13.09 -22.15
C GLU A 6 6.58 -12.84 -20.69
N SER A 7 5.88 -13.50 -19.77
CA SER A 7 6.19 -13.43 -18.35
C SER A 7 7.59 -13.99 -18.14
N VAL A 8 8.52 -13.13 -17.72
CA VAL A 8 9.81 -13.54 -17.15
C VAL A 8 9.53 -14.62 -16.10
N GLN A 9 10.11 -15.80 -16.30
CA GLN A 9 9.92 -16.98 -15.47
C GLN A 9 10.21 -16.61 -14.00
N GLY A 10 9.15 -16.48 -13.18
CA GLY A 10 9.23 -16.04 -11.79
C GLY A 10 8.51 -14.72 -11.45
N SER A 11 7.95 -14.00 -12.44
CA SER A 11 7.17 -12.77 -12.17
C SER A 11 5.68 -13.08 -12.09
N HIS A 12 5.13 -13.06 -10.88
CA HIS A 12 3.68 -13.19 -10.63
C HIS A 12 2.97 -11.86 -10.87
N MET A 13 2.74 -11.51 -12.14
CA MET A 13 1.91 -10.37 -12.51
C MET A 13 0.52 -10.85 -12.94
N MET A 14 -0.52 -10.22 -12.39
CA MET A 14 -1.87 -10.44 -12.90
C MET A 14 -1.97 -9.88 -14.32
N HIS A 15 -2.48 -10.68 -15.25
CA HIS A 15 -2.69 -10.23 -16.62
C HIS A 15 -3.55 -8.96 -16.64
N PRO A 16 -3.21 -7.90 -17.43
CA PRO A 16 -3.89 -6.60 -17.37
C PRO A 16 -5.41 -6.67 -17.57
N VAL A 17 -5.89 -7.62 -18.37
CA VAL A 17 -7.33 -7.85 -18.58
C VAL A 17 -8.00 -8.39 -17.31
N VAL A 18 -7.35 -9.33 -16.60
CA VAL A 18 -7.86 -9.88 -15.33
C VAL A 18 -7.84 -8.80 -14.25
N HIS A 19 -6.79 -7.97 -14.21
CA HIS A 19 -6.72 -6.83 -13.29
C HIS A 19 -7.86 -5.84 -13.53
N ARG A 20 -8.14 -5.49 -14.79
CA ARG A 20 -9.24 -4.59 -15.15
C ARG A 20 -10.60 -5.20 -14.82
N TRP A 21 -10.80 -6.49 -15.09
CA TRP A 21 -12.03 -7.19 -14.75
C TRP A 21 -12.27 -7.23 -13.24
N ALA A 22 -11.24 -7.60 -12.46
CA ALA A 22 -11.31 -7.63 -10.99
C ALA A 22 -11.60 -6.24 -10.41
N SER A 23 -11.02 -5.18 -10.97
CA SER A 23 -11.33 -3.81 -10.57
C SER A 23 -12.75 -3.36 -10.93
N HIS A 24 -13.35 -3.95 -11.96
CA HIS A 24 -14.68 -3.58 -12.45
C HIS A 24 -15.79 -4.27 -11.67
N ILE A 25 -15.60 -5.53 -11.29
CA ILE A 25 -16.61 -6.31 -10.58
C ILE A 25 -16.78 -5.92 -9.11
N GLN A 26 -15.80 -5.21 -8.53
CA GLN A 26 -15.87 -4.78 -7.14
C GLN A 26 -16.77 -3.54 -6.95
N ASN A 27 -17.73 -3.65 -6.03
CA ASN A 27 -18.47 -2.49 -5.54
C ASN A 27 -17.58 -1.57 -4.67
N GLY A 28 -18.07 -0.38 -4.33
CA GLY A 28 -17.31 0.58 -3.52
C GLY A 28 -16.90 0.07 -2.13
N ALA A 29 -17.65 -0.85 -1.53
CA ALA A 29 -17.31 -1.49 -0.26
C ALA A 29 -16.24 -2.58 -0.41
N GLY A 30 -16.29 -3.38 -1.48
CA GLY A 30 -15.27 -4.37 -1.81
C GLY A 30 -13.92 -3.73 -2.12
N LYS A 31 -13.93 -2.62 -2.87
CA LYS A 31 -12.71 -1.83 -3.11
C LYS A 31 -12.10 -1.32 -1.80
N ARG A 32 -12.92 -0.90 -0.86
CA ARG A 32 -12.46 -0.42 0.46
C ARG A 32 -11.78 -1.52 1.26
N GLU A 33 -12.34 -2.73 1.27
CA GLU A 33 -11.73 -3.85 2.00
C GLU A 33 -10.38 -4.26 1.38
N ILE A 34 -10.27 -4.23 0.06
CA ILE A 34 -8.98 -4.50 -0.61
C ILE A 34 -7.96 -3.39 -0.31
N LEU A 35 -8.38 -2.13 -0.28
CA LEU A 35 -7.50 -1.02 0.12
C LEU A 35 -7.05 -1.15 1.56
N ARG A 36 -7.96 -1.51 2.48
CA ARG A 36 -7.64 -1.81 3.87
C ARG A 36 -6.58 -2.92 3.97
N LEU A 37 -6.80 -4.04 3.29
CA LEU A 37 -5.85 -5.15 3.27
C LEU A 37 -4.50 -4.73 2.69
N ALA A 38 -4.48 -3.92 1.63
CA ALA A 38 -3.25 -3.40 1.04
C ALA A 38 -2.46 -2.55 2.05
N VAL A 39 -3.11 -1.63 2.76
CA VAL A 39 -2.47 -0.82 3.81
C VAL A 39 -1.90 -1.72 4.92
N ILE A 40 -2.68 -2.70 5.40
CA ILE A 40 -2.23 -3.66 6.43
C ILE A 40 -1.00 -4.44 5.97
N VAL A 41 -1.00 -4.95 4.74
CA VAL A 41 0.11 -5.73 4.19
C VAL A 41 1.36 -4.88 4.05
N VAL A 42 1.25 -3.65 3.52
CA VAL A 42 2.39 -2.75 3.34
C VAL A 42 2.93 -2.31 4.70
N GLY A 43 2.09 -1.93 5.65
CA GLY A 43 2.52 -1.55 7.00
C GLY A 43 3.17 -2.69 7.77
N SER A 44 2.63 -3.92 7.67
CA SER A 44 3.24 -5.11 8.30
C SER A 44 4.55 -5.54 7.64
N SER A 45 4.79 -5.10 6.40
CA SER A 45 6.03 -5.37 5.68
C SER A 45 7.14 -4.38 6.02
N VAL A 46 6.87 -3.34 6.81
CA VAL A 46 7.89 -2.41 7.32
C VAL A 46 8.72 -3.16 8.38
N PRO A 47 9.99 -3.46 8.12
CA PRO A 47 10.85 -4.08 9.13
C PRO A 47 11.16 -3.05 10.23
N SER A 48 11.32 -3.52 11.47
CA SER A 48 11.79 -2.67 12.55
C SER A 48 13.18 -2.11 12.21
N SER A 49 13.45 -0.87 12.64
CA SER A 49 14.71 -0.13 12.38
C SER A 49 15.99 -0.84 12.88
N THR A 50 15.84 -1.93 13.64
CA THR A 50 16.93 -2.78 14.13
C THR A 50 17.37 -3.85 13.12
N SER A 51 16.61 -4.10 12.04
CA SER A 51 16.93 -5.12 11.05
C SER A 51 18.02 -4.68 10.07
N LYS A 52 19.01 -5.56 9.81
CA LYS A 52 20.12 -5.27 8.88
C LYS A 52 19.68 -5.02 7.44
N ASP A 53 18.51 -5.54 7.04
CA ASP A 53 17.95 -5.40 5.70
C ASP A 53 17.00 -4.19 5.55
N TYR A 54 16.89 -3.37 6.60
CA TYR A 54 15.93 -2.26 6.71
C TYR A 54 15.94 -1.36 5.47
N TRP A 55 17.11 -0.88 5.05
CA TRP A 55 17.25 0.03 3.91
C TRP A 55 16.82 -0.58 2.56
N VAL A 56 17.07 -1.87 2.34
CA VAL A 56 16.73 -2.55 1.07
C VAL A 56 15.22 -2.77 0.98
N VAL A 57 14.62 -3.22 2.07
CA VAL A 57 13.17 -3.46 2.15
C VAL A 57 12.41 -2.14 2.08
N GLN A 58 12.85 -1.12 2.81
CA GLN A 58 12.28 0.23 2.75
C GLN A 58 12.27 0.78 1.34
N ARG A 59 13.40 0.70 0.61
CA ARG A 59 13.48 1.21 -0.77
C ARG A 59 12.49 0.51 -1.71
N ARG A 60 12.25 -0.79 -1.54
CA ARG A 60 11.27 -1.56 -2.32
C ARG A 60 9.83 -1.26 -1.92
N LEU A 61 9.61 -0.94 -0.64
CA LEU A 61 8.30 -0.67 -0.07
C LEU A 61 7.81 0.75 -0.36
N LEU A 62 8.71 1.71 -0.58
CA LEU A 62 8.37 3.12 -0.79
C LEU A 62 7.29 3.36 -1.87
N PRO A 63 7.37 2.79 -3.09
CA PRO A 63 6.34 2.99 -4.11
C PRO A 63 4.96 2.44 -3.70
N HIS A 64 4.94 1.45 -2.80
CA HIS A 64 3.71 0.89 -2.25
C HIS A 64 3.17 1.78 -1.12
N ALA A 65 4.04 2.27 -0.23
CA ALA A 65 3.70 3.21 0.82
C ALA A 65 3.12 4.52 0.24
N GLU A 66 3.73 5.09 -0.80
CA GLU A 66 3.22 6.30 -1.46
C GLU A 66 1.84 6.09 -2.09
N ARG A 67 1.61 4.89 -2.64
CA ARG A 67 0.30 4.53 -3.17
C ARG A 67 -0.74 4.39 -2.07
N CYS A 68 -0.35 3.84 -0.91
CA CYS A 68 -1.20 3.80 0.28
C CYS A 68 -1.52 5.22 0.77
N LEU A 69 -0.53 6.11 0.89
CA LEU A 69 -0.70 7.51 1.28
C LEU A 69 -1.71 8.23 0.37
N TRP A 70 -1.57 8.09 -0.95
CA TRP A 70 -2.51 8.70 -1.89
C TRP A 70 -3.94 8.20 -1.68
N TRP A 71 -4.13 6.88 -1.56
CA TRP A 71 -5.45 6.29 -1.35
C TRP A 71 -6.07 6.68 0.00
N ILE A 72 -5.27 6.72 1.06
CA ILE A 72 -5.68 7.17 2.39
C ILE A 72 -6.18 8.62 2.33
N GLY A 73 -5.45 9.50 1.63
CA GLY A 73 -5.87 10.88 1.40
C GLY A 73 -7.21 10.99 0.66
N GLU A 74 -7.42 10.20 -0.40
CA GLU A 74 -8.70 10.16 -1.12
C GLU A 74 -9.85 9.60 -0.26
N MET A 75 -9.56 8.66 0.64
CA MET A 75 -10.53 8.15 1.60
C MET A 75 -10.94 9.20 2.63
N TYR A 76 -9.97 9.93 3.21
CA TYR A 76 -10.24 11.00 4.17
C TYR A 76 -11.01 12.16 3.53
N LYS A 77 -10.66 12.57 2.31
CA LYS A 77 -11.44 13.57 1.54
C LYS A 77 -12.88 13.16 1.33
N ALA A 78 -13.14 11.85 1.19
CA ALA A 78 -14.48 11.30 1.10
C ALA A 78 -15.19 11.14 2.46
N GLY A 79 -14.60 11.65 3.55
CA GLY A 79 -15.16 11.58 4.91
C GLY A 79 -15.11 10.18 5.52
N ARG A 80 -14.18 9.32 5.07
CA ARG A 80 -14.06 7.93 5.51
C ARG A 80 -12.74 7.70 6.24
N ALA A 81 -12.77 6.88 7.28
CA ALA A 81 -11.60 6.47 8.05
C ALA A 81 -11.57 4.95 8.25
N PHE A 82 -10.41 4.42 8.62
CA PHE A 82 -10.30 3.04 9.10
C PHE A 82 -10.68 2.97 10.58
N ASP A 83 -11.52 2.00 10.93
CA ASP A 83 -11.91 1.70 12.32
C ASP A 83 -11.24 0.39 12.83
N ASP A 84 -10.45 -0.24 11.97
CA ASP A 84 -9.74 -1.48 12.31
C ASP A 84 -8.40 -1.16 12.97
N THR A 85 -8.21 -1.68 14.18
CA THR A 85 -6.95 -1.57 14.93
C THR A 85 -5.74 -1.98 14.09
N ARG A 86 -5.84 -3.06 13.28
CA ARG A 86 -4.71 -3.49 12.44
C ARG A 86 -4.36 -2.52 11.33
N ALA A 87 -5.37 -1.85 10.77
CA ALA A 87 -5.15 -0.83 9.75
C ALA A 87 -4.52 0.42 10.38
N ILE A 88 -4.92 0.78 11.59
CA ILE A 88 -4.34 1.88 12.37
C ILE A 88 -2.87 1.58 12.71
N ASP A 89 -2.57 0.39 13.23
CA ASP A 89 -1.20 -0.05 13.52
C ASP A 89 -0.33 0.00 12.25
N ALA A 90 -0.88 -0.44 11.11
CA ALA A 90 -0.19 -0.39 9.84
C ALA A 90 0.08 1.05 9.35
N MET A 91 -0.86 1.98 9.55
CA MET A 91 -0.65 3.40 9.26
C MET A 91 0.45 4.00 10.15
N GLN A 92 0.50 3.62 11.43
CA GLN A 92 1.57 4.04 12.33
C GLN A 92 2.95 3.55 11.83
N MET A 93 3.04 2.30 11.36
CA MET A 93 4.28 1.77 10.77
C MET A 93 4.68 2.50 9.48
N LEU A 94 3.70 2.90 8.66
CA LEU A 94 3.96 3.76 7.49
C LEU A 94 4.44 5.16 7.89
N GLY A 95 3.89 5.73 8.96
CA GLY A 95 4.36 7.00 9.53
C GLY A 95 5.84 6.93 9.93
N LEU A 96 6.23 5.88 10.66
CA LEU A 96 7.63 5.63 11.02
C LEU A 96 8.54 5.47 9.80
N LEU A 97 8.07 4.75 8.78
CA LEU A 97 8.78 4.61 7.50
C LEU A 97 9.09 5.98 6.87
N TYR A 98 8.14 6.93 6.93
CA TYR A 98 8.31 8.28 6.41
C TYR A 98 9.21 9.15 7.30
N VAL A 99 9.13 9.02 8.62
CA VAL A 99 10.05 9.70 9.56
C VAL A 99 11.49 9.30 9.26
N ASP A 100 11.75 8.00 9.08
CA ASP A 100 13.09 7.49 8.79
C ASP A 100 13.61 7.93 7.40
N GLN A 101 12.73 8.35 6.50
CA GLN A 101 13.08 8.98 5.22
C GLN A 101 13.20 10.51 5.29
N GLY A 102 12.96 11.12 6.46
CA GLY A 102 12.94 12.57 6.64
C GLY A 102 11.69 13.28 6.08
N ARG A 103 10.63 12.52 5.77
CA ARG A 103 9.37 13.00 5.17
C ARG A 103 8.32 13.25 6.24
N LEU A 104 8.53 14.31 7.02
CA LEU A 104 7.70 14.61 8.20
C LEU A 104 6.25 14.96 7.83
N THR A 105 6.02 15.64 6.71
CA THR A 105 4.66 16.01 6.25
C THR A 105 3.80 14.79 5.95
N GLU A 106 4.36 13.77 5.31
CA GLU A 106 3.68 12.53 5.01
C GLU A 106 3.52 11.68 6.28
N ALA A 107 4.50 11.70 7.17
CA ALA A 107 4.40 11.04 8.47
C ALA A 107 3.28 11.62 9.34
N GLU A 108 3.15 12.96 9.40
CA GLU A 108 2.07 13.63 10.13
C GLU A 108 0.69 13.27 9.57
N SER A 109 0.56 13.09 8.25
CA SER A 109 -0.71 12.68 7.64
C SER A 109 -1.15 11.25 8.00
N MET A 110 -0.27 10.46 8.61
CA MET A 110 -0.56 9.10 9.08
C MET A 110 -0.99 9.06 10.56
N TYR A 111 -0.85 10.17 11.30
CA TYR A 111 -1.24 10.32 12.71
C TYR A 111 -2.51 11.17 12.85
#